data_AF-A0A935PGB5-F1
#
_entry.id   AF-A0A935PGB5-F1
#
_cell.length_a   1.000
_cell.length_b   1.000
_cell.length_c   1.000
_cell.angle_alpha   90.00
_cell.angle_beta   90.00
_cell.angle_gamma   90.00
#
_symmetry.space_group_name_H-M   'P 1'
#
loop_
_entity.id
_entity.type
_entity.pdbx_description
1 polymer ?
#
loop_
_entity_poly.entity_id
_entity_poly.type
_entity_poly.pdbx_seq_one_letter_code
_entity_poly.pdbx_strand_id
1 'polypeptide(L)'
;MSIVTPLPWEPFALPNHDLAIIFATIDRHAERLRRDHPDLVVPGTGCRGQHLNAGPFTVGSIVNMWHDAPQWFTGNCTVCGGNARGTEASGMLANGGITGWCLSCGLPLKRFVGGLPRVLGLLPDDAREQLFATVPSFDITIDGGMLITVPREEWQPVVPVPEVSWVPLMEVLAKLE
;
A
#
# COMPACT_ATOMS: atom_id res chain seq x y z
N MET A 1 -26.80 -5.99 1.93
CA MET A 1 -25.53 -5.84 1.19
C MET A 1 -24.42 -6.34 2.12
N SER A 2 -23.72 -7.42 1.79
CA SER A 2 -22.65 -7.96 2.65
C SER A 2 -21.44 -7.03 2.54
N ILE A 3 -21.04 -6.43 3.67
CA ILE A 3 -19.84 -5.60 3.73
C ILE A 3 -18.66 -6.54 3.57
N VAL A 4 -17.88 -6.36 2.50
CA VAL A 4 -16.63 -7.10 2.32
C VAL A 4 -15.67 -6.60 3.40
N THR A 5 -15.34 -7.45 4.36
CA THR A 5 -14.32 -7.14 5.35
C THR A 5 -12.95 -7.28 4.69
N PRO A 6 -12.09 -6.27 4.77
CA PRO A 6 -10.74 -6.37 4.27
C PRO A 6 -9.92 -7.41 5.06
N LEU A 7 -8.94 -8.01 4.39
CA LEU A 7 -7.96 -8.84 5.07
C LEU A 7 -7.08 -8.00 6.01
N PRO A 8 -6.48 -8.63 7.05
CA PRO A 8 -5.52 -7.97 7.92
C PRO A 8 -4.34 -7.38 7.14
N TRP A 9 -3.64 -6.44 7.77
CA TRP A 9 -2.38 -5.91 7.26
C TRP A 9 -1.25 -6.91 7.45
N GLU A 10 -0.40 -7.06 6.45
CA GLU A 10 0.75 -7.97 6.48
C GLU A 10 2.03 -7.24 6.09
N PRO A 11 3.15 -7.46 6.78
CA PRO A 11 4.43 -6.91 6.37
C PRO A 11 4.90 -7.56 5.06
N PHE A 12 5.53 -6.79 4.18
CA PHE A 12 6.03 -7.32 2.90
C PHE A 12 7.46 -6.90 2.55
N ALA A 13 8.08 -6.06 3.37
CA ALA A 13 9.44 -5.59 3.17
C ALA A 13 10.07 -5.17 4.51
N LEU A 14 11.36 -4.81 4.48
CA LEU A 14 12.10 -4.35 5.64
C LEU A 14 11.61 -2.98 6.14
N PRO A 15 11.73 -2.69 7.45
CA PRO A 15 11.33 -1.40 8.00
C PRO A 15 12.01 -0.20 7.34
N ASN A 16 11.28 0.90 7.22
CA ASN A 16 11.82 2.22 6.88
C ASN A 16 11.27 3.25 7.88
N HIS A 17 12.09 3.58 8.89
CA HIS A 17 11.67 4.47 9.97
C HIS A 17 11.47 5.92 9.51
N ASP A 18 12.22 6.40 8.54
CA ASP A 18 12.09 7.77 8.03
C ASP A 18 10.73 7.98 7.36
N LEU A 19 10.32 7.04 6.51
CA LEU A 19 8.99 7.05 5.91
C LEU A 19 7.89 6.91 6.96
N ALA A 20 8.10 6.07 7.98
CA ALA A 20 7.17 5.95 9.10
C ALA A 20 6.96 7.28 9.82
N ILE A 21 8.04 8.03 10.08
CA ILE A 21 7.98 9.36 10.70
C ILE A 21 7.23 10.33 9.80
N ILE A 22 7.55 10.38 8.50
CA ILE A 22 6.87 11.24 7.53
C ILE A 22 5.35 10.97 7.56
N PHE A 23 4.95 9.71 7.43
CA PHE A 23 3.53 9.35 7.44
C PHE A 23 2.87 9.52 8.80
N ALA A 24 3.59 9.36 9.91
CA ALA A 24 3.08 9.65 11.24
C ALA A 24 2.84 11.14 11.44
N THR A 25 3.72 12.00 10.91
CA THR A 25 3.53 13.45 10.92
C THR A 25 2.35 13.84 10.04
N ILE A 26 2.22 13.24 8.84
CA ILE A 26 1.05 13.45 7.99
C ILE A 26 -0.25 13.05 8.70
N ASP A 27 -0.30 11.88 9.35
CA ASP A 27 -1.47 11.40 10.10
C ASP A 27 -1.82 12.33 11.27
N ARG A 28 -0.82 12.77 12.04
CA ARG A 28 -1.02 13.69 13.17
C ARG A 28 -1.61 15.03 12.74
N HIS A 29 -1.20 15.53 11.56
CA HIS A 29 -1.61 16.84 11.06
C HIS A 29 -2.57 16.75 9.87
N ALA A 30 -3.25 15.61 9.70
CA ALA A 30 -3.99 15.26 8.49
C ALA A 30 -4.98 16.34 8.05
N GLU A 31 -5.81 16.85 8.95
CA GLU A 31 -6.81 17.87 8.62
C GLU A 31 -6.19 19.22 8.20
N ARG A 32 -5.10 19.62 8.86
CA ARG A 32 -4.40 20.86 8.54
C ARG A 32 -3.72 20.74 7.17
N LEU A 33 -3.01 19.64 6.96
CA LEU A 33 -2.31 19.34 5.72
C LEU A 33 -3.27 19.20 4.53
N ARG A 34 -4.42 18.53 4.72
CA ARG A 34 -5.48 18.40 3.72
C ARG A 34 -6.06 19.75 3.29
N ARG A 35 -6.20 20.69 4.22
CA ARG A 35 -6.74 22.03 3.95
C ARG A 35 -5.71 22.97 3.33
N ASP A 36 -4.53 23.06 3.93
CA ASP A 36 -3.54 24.10 3.62
C ASP A 36 -2.57 23.66 2.50
N HIS A 37 -2.38 22.36 2.33
CA HIS A 37 -1.37 21.78 1.45
C HIS A 37 -1.81 20.48 0.74
N PRO A 38 -3.00 20.43 0.10
CA PRO A 38 -3.54 19.19 -0.48
C PRO A 38 -2.68 18.64 -1.63
N ASP A 39 -1.97 19.49 -2.36
CA ASP A 39 -1.19 19.11 -3.55
C ASP A 39 0.25 18.73 -3.22
N LEU A 40 0.65 18.75 -1.93
CA LEU A 40 1.99 18.31 -1.54
C LEU A 40 2.19 16.85 -1.90
N VAL A 41 3.22 16.61 -2.68
CA VAL A 41 3.59 15.28 -3.12
C VAL A 41 4.25 14.51 -1.99
N VAL A 42 3.82 13.26 -1.80
CA VAL A 42 4.32 12.34 -0.76
C VAL A 42 5.01 11.12 -1.35
N PRO A 43 6.04 10.59 -0.66
CA PRO A 43 6.77 9.41 -1.14
C PRO A 43 5.84 8.19 -1.20
N GLY A 44 5.78 7.54 -2.35
CA GLY A 44 5.04 6.29 -2.50
C GLY A 44 5.68 5.12 -1.74
N THR A 45 4.87 4.13 -1.37
CA THR A 45 5.34 2.82 -0.84
C THR A 45 6.10 2.00 -1.85
N GLY A 46 6.03 2.34 -3.14
CA GLY A 46 6.93 1.79 -4.12
C GLY A 46 6.69 0.31 -4.41
N CYS A 47 5.44 -0.07 -4.69
CA CYS A 47 5.20 -1.19 -5.60
C CYS A 47 5.64 -0.79 -7.03
N ARG A 48 6.94 -0.55 -7.21
CA ARG A 48 7.55 -0.22 -8.53
C ARG A 48 7.49 -1.39 -9.52
N GLY A 49 6.95 -2.53 -9.08
CA GLY A 49 7.03 -3.80 -9.78
C GLY A 49 5.77 -4.24 -10.50
N GLN A 50 4.55 -3.74 -10.27
CA GLN A 50 3.38 -4.41 -10.90
C GLN A 50 2.22 -3.45 -11.11
N HIS A 51 2.26 -2.70 -12.21
CA HIS A 51 1.13 -1.96 -12.77
C HIS A 51 0.94 -0.51 -12.31
N LEU A 52 0.90 0.32 -13.35
CA LEU A 52 0.50 1.71 -13.43
C LEU A 52 1.57 2.72 -13.02
N ASN A 53 1.64 3.75 -13.85
CA ASN A 53 2.24 5.04 -13.58
C ASN A 53 1.58 5.63 -12.32
N ALA A 54 1.91 5.10 -11.14
CA ALA A 54 1.57 5.71 -9.87
C ALA A 54 2.42 6.98 -9.82
N GLY A 55 1.86 8.04 -10.41
CA GLY A 55 2.39 9.37 -10.25
C GLY A 55 2.49 9.70 -8.77
N PRO A 56 3.19 10.79 -8.45
CA PRO A 56 3.29 11.22 -7.06
C PRO A 56 1.90 11.31 -6.41
N PHE A 57 1.70 10.59 -5.31
CA PHE A 57 0.50 10.75 -4.51
C PHE A 57 0.57 12.10 -3.80
N THR A 58 -0.57 12.74 -3.59
CA THR A 58 -0.61 13.99 -2.82
C THR A 58 -1.14 13.74 -1.41
N VAL A 59 -0.78 14.61 -0.48
CA VAL A 59 -1.32 14.67 0.88
C VAL A 59 -2.85 14.61 0.85
N GLY A 60 -3.48 15.41 -0.01
CA GLY A 60 -4.94 15.46 -0.14
C GLY A 60 -5.53 14.12 -0.54
N SER A 61 -4.93 13.43 -1.52
CA SER A 61 -5.37 12.10 -1.91
C SER A 61 -5.27 11.09 -0.77
N ILE A 62 -4.15 11.06 -0.04
CA ILE A 62 -3.93 10.12 1.05
C ILE A 62 -4.89 10.37 2.22
N VAL A 63 -5.02 11.62 2.65
CA VAL A 63 -5.89 11.95 3.79
C VAL A 63 -7.35 11.68 3.43
N ASN A 64 -7.80 12.00 2.22
CA ASN A 64 -9.16 11.67 1.77
C ASN A 64 -9.41 10.16 1.80
N MET A 65 -8.44 9.32 1.39
CA MET A 65 -8.59 7.87 1.49
C MET A 65 -8.75 7.38 2.93
N TRP A 66 -8.00 7.96 3.88
CA TRP A 66 -8.13 7.62 5.30
C TRP A 66 -9.47 8.04 5.89
N HIS A 67 -10.00 9.18 5.45
CA HIS A 67 -11.24 9.74 5.97
C HIS A 67 -12.50 9.12 5.33
N ASP A 68 -12.50 8.97 4.00
CA ASP A 68 -13.67 8.58 3.23
C ASP A 68 -13.80 7.06 3.09
N ALA A 69 -12.69 6.34 3.23
CA ALA A 69 -12.61 4.89 3.16
C ALA A 69 -11.78 4.27 4.32
N PRO A 70 -12.04 4.64 5.59
CA PRO A 70 -11.21 4.24 6.72
C PRO A 70 -11.15 2.72 6.88
N GLN A 71 -12.25 2.02 6.62
CA GLN A 71 -12.29 0.56 6.66
C GLN A 71 -11.29 -0.08 5.71
N TRP A 72 -10.89 0.61 4.62
CA TRP A 72 -9.96 0.13 3.60
C TRP A 72 -8.52 0.60 3.83
N PHE A 73 -8.33 1.85 4.26
CA PHE A 73 -6.99 2.45 4.34
C PHE A 73 -6.47 2.63 5.76
N THR A 74 -7.23 2.24 6.77
CA THR A 74 -6.79 2.28 8.17
C THR A 74 -6.89 0.90 8.82
N GLY A 75 -6.16 0.72 9.92
CA GLY A 75 -6.22 -0.48 10.76
C GLY A 75 -5.01 -0.55 11.67
N ASN A 76 -4.72 -1.77 12.16
CA ASN A 76 -3.58 -2.02 13.04
C ASN A 76 -2.56 -2.91 12.35
N CYS A 77 -1.29 -2.68 12.64
CA CYS A 77 -0.19 -3.56 12.23
C CYS A 77 -0.31 -4.89 12.98
N THR A 78 -0.26 -6.00 12.25
CA THR A 78 -0.29 -7.36 12.82
C THR A 78 0.98 -7.73 13.59
N VAL A 79 2.07 -6.99 13.40
CA VAL A 79 3.35 -7.24 14.07
C VAL A 79 3.45 -6.52 15.42
N CYS A 80 3.18 -5.20 15.45
CA CYS A 80 3.38 -4.39 16.65
C CYS A 80 2.09 -3.81 17.26
N GLY A 81 0.92 -4.06 16.65
CA GLY A 81 -0.36 -3.51 17.08
C GLY A 81 -0.55 -2.00 16.83
N GLY A 82 0.47 -1.31 16.31
CA GLY A 82 0.45 0.13 16.05
C GLY A 82 -0.41 0.53 14.85
N ASN A 83 -0.61 1.83 14.65
CA ASN A 83 -1.46 2.35 13.57
C ASN A 83 -0.90 2.00 12.19
N ALA A 84 -1.74 1.42 11.33
CA ALA A 84 -1.45 1.15 9.94
C ALA A 84 -2.25 2.12 9.04
N ARG A 85 -1.58 2.70 8.05
CA ARG A 85 -2.16 3.63 7.08
C ARG A 85 -1.80 3.24 5.66
N GLY A 86 -2.82 3.04 4.83
CA GLY A 86 -2.70 2.78 3.41
C GLY A 86 -2.43 4.05 2.63
N THR A 87 -1.45 4.03 1.75
CA THR A 87 -1.01 5.20 0.99
C THR A 87 -1.25 5.02 -0.50
N GLU A 88 -1.39 3.78 -0.96
CA GLU A 88 -1.60 3.44 -2.36
C GLU A 88 -2.61 2.29 -2.48
N ALA A 89 -3.37 2.30 -3.56
CA ALA A 89 -4.19 1.18 -3.97
C ALA A 89 -3.80 0.77 -5.39
N SER A 90 -3.67 -0.53 -5.63
CA SER A 90 -3.29 -1.11 -6.92
C SER A 90 -4.21 -2.27 -7.29
N GLY A 91 -4.18 -2.66 -8.56
CA GLY A 91 -4.94 -3.79 -9.08
C GLY A 91 -6.34 -3.44 -9.60
N MET A 92 -7.07 -4.46 -10.05
CA MET A 92 -8.42 -4.32 -10.61
C MET A 92 -9.47 -4.55 -9.53
N LEU A 93 -10.71 -4.07 -9.73
CA LEU A 93 -11.83 -4.19 -8.76
C LEU A 93 -12.06 -5.62 -8.20
N ALA A 94 -11.66 -6.66 -8.92
CA ALA A 94 -11.75 -8.06 -8.49
C ALA A 94 -10.53 -8.57 -7.70
N ASN A 95 -9.35 -8.00 -7.95
CA ASN A 95 -8.05 -8.41 -7.41
C ASN A 95 -7.17 -7.16 -7.17
N GLY A 96 -7.48 -6.45 -6.08
CA GLY A 96 -6.79 -5.23 -5.68
C GLY A 96 -6.00 -5.43 -4.39
N GLY A 97 -5.03 -4.55 -4.17
CA GLY A 97 -4.26 -4.47 -2.95
C GLY A 97 -4.16 -3.02 -2.49
N ILE A 98 -4.04 -2.83 -1.17
CA ILE A 98 -3.61 -1.57 -0.59
C ILE A 98 -2.25 -1.79 0.03
N THR A 99 -1.32 -0.87 -0.24
CA THR A 99 -0.04 -0.78 0.44
C THR A 99 0.01 0.45 1.32
N GLY A 100 0.84 0.39 2.35
CA GLY A 100 0.91 1.41 3.38
C GLY A 100 2.08 1.21 4.33
N TRP A 101 2.00 1.89 5.47
CA TRP A 101 3.03 1.88 6.51
C TRP A 101 2.42 1.64 7.88
N CYS A 102 3.15 0.93 8.74
CA CYS A 102 2.96 1.04 10.17
C CYS A 102 3.65 2.33 10.67
N LEU A 103 2.88 3.22 11.28
CA LEU A 103 3.37 4.49 11.80
C LEU A 103 4.21 4.33 13.09
N SER A 104 4.23 3.13 13.69
CA SER A 104 4.95 2.85 14.93
C SER A 104 6.26 2.10 14.68
N CYS A 105 6.22 0.95 14.00
CA CYS A 105 7.42 0.14 13.75
C CYS A 105 8.07 0.39 12.38
N GLY A 106 7.44 1.20 11.52
CA GLY A 106 7.95 1.54 10.20
C GLY A 106 7.96 0.40 9.19
N LEU A 107 7.30 -0.73 9.48
CA LEU A 107 7.13 -1.79 8.50
C LEU A 107 6.25 -1.32 7.33
N PRO A 108 6.67 -1.53 6.07
CA PRO A 108 5.79 -1.49 4.92
C PRO A 108 4.74 -2.60 5.05
N LEU A 109 3.46 -2.23 4.86
CA LEU A 109 2.32 -3.14 5.01
C LEU A 109 1.55 -3.26 3.71
N LYS A 110 1.03 -4.45 3.42
CA LYS A 110 0.07 -4.70 2.35
C LYS A 110 -1.18 -5.37 2.90
N ARG A 111 -2.29 -5.24 2.19
CA ARG A 111 -3.52 -5.98 2.45
C ARG A 111 -4.32 -6.11 1.17
N PHE A 112 -5.07 -7.20 1.05
CA PHE A 112 -5.88 -7.44 -0.12
C PHE A 112 -7.23 -6.71 -0.04
N VAL A 113 -7.68 -6.19 -1.17
CA VAL A 113 -8.94 -5.47 -1.34
C VAL A 113 -9.62 -5.95 -2.61
N GLY A 114 -10.64 -6.80 -2.49
CA GLY A 114 -11.36 -7.30 -3.66
C GLY A 114 -12.25 -8.50 -3.36
N GLY A 115 -12.89 -9.00 -4.42
CA GLY A 115 -13.74 -10.19 -4.38
C GLY A 115 -12.98 -11.51 -4.48
N LEU A 116 -11.70 -11.51 -4.90
CA LEU A 116 -10.90 -12.72 -4.98
C LEU A 116 -10.84 -13.50 -3.66
N PRO A 117 -10.65 -12.93 -2.46
CA PRO A 117 -10.69 -13.66 -1.19
C PRO A 117 -12.05 -14.32 -0.94
N ARG A 118 -13.14 -13.72 -1.44
CA ARG A 118 -14.48 -14.32 -1.40
C ARG A 118 -14.58 -15.49 -2.37
N VAL A 119 -13.96 -15.41 -3.55
CA VAL A 119 -13.87 -16.53 -4.50
C VAL A 119 -12.94 -17.63 -3.97
N LEU A 120 -11.74 -17.29 -3.51
CA LEU A 120 -10.74 -18.21 -2.94
C LEU A 120 -11.26 -18.92 -1.68
N GLY A 121 -12.04 -18.22 -0.84
CA GLY A 121 -12.70 -18.81 0.33
C GLY A 121 -13.90 -19.71 -0.01
N LEU A 122 -14.38 -19.68 -1.26
CA LEU A 122 -15.38 -20.61 -1.80
C LEU A 122 -14.73 -21.77 -2.58
N LEU A 123 -13.43 -21.69 -2.88
CA LEU A 123 -12.70 -22.73 -3.58
C LEU A 123 -12.13 -23.76 -2.58
N PRO A 124 -12.23 -25.07 -2.87
CA PRO A 124 -11.47 -26.08 -2.16
C PRO A 124 -9.95 -25.87 -2.35
N ASP A 125 -9.15 -26.39 -1.41
CA ASP A 125 -7.73 -26.05 -1.30
C ASP A 125 -6.91 -26.40 -2.55
N ASP A 126 -7.26 -27.51 -3.22
CA ASP A 126 -6.63 -27.96 -4.47
C ASP A 126 -6.91 -27.04 -5.67
N ALA A 127 -8.16 -26.54 -5.78
CA ALA A 127 -8.54 -25.56 -6.78
C ALA A 127 -7.89 -24.19 -6.53
N ARG A 128 -7.65 -23.85 -5.26
CA ARG A 128 -6.94 -22.63 -4.86
C ARG A 128 -5.47 -22.69 -5.30
N GLU A 129 -4.79 -23.81 -5.06
CA GLU A 129 -3.41 -24.04 -5.50
C GLU A 129 -3.27 -24.01 -7.03
N GLN A 130 -4.18 -24.65 -7.77
CA GLN A 130 -4.16 -24.61 -9.24
C GLN A 130 -4.42 -23.23 -9.83
N LEU A 131 -5.31 -22.43 -9.22
CA LEU A 131 -5.56 -21.06 -9.66
C LEU A 131 -4.28 -20.21 -9.50
N PHE A 132 -3.57 -20.35 -8.38
CA PHE A 132 -2.29 -19.66 -8.17
C PHE A 132 -1.19 -20.14 -9.12
N ALA A 133 -1.21 -21.40 -9.56
CA ALA A 133 -0.26 -21.95 -10.52
C ALA A 133 -0.52 -21.51 -11.99
N THR A 134 -1.75 -21.09 -12.33
CA THR A 134 -2.18 -20.78 -13.71
C THR A 134 -2.29 -19.29 -14.01
N VAL A 135 -2.38 -18.46 -12.98
CA VAL A 135 -2.33 -17.01 -13.12
C VAL A 135 -0.86 -16.61 -13.41
N PRO A 136 -0.56 -15.91 -14.51
CA PRO A 136 0.80 -15.47 -14.81
C PRO A 136 1.27 -14.47 -13.74
N SER A 137 1.97 -14.99 -12.73
CA SER A 137 2.80 -14.32 -11.72
C SER A 137 2.25 -13.01 -11.12
N PHE A 138 1.82 -13.10 -9.85
CA PHE A 138 1.76 -11.96 -8.93
C PHE A 138 2.48 -12.34 -7.64
N ASP A 139 3.18 -11.40 -7.02
CA ASP A 139 3.91 -11.64 -5.76
C ASP A 139 2.93 -11.74 -4.58
N ILE A 140 2.46 -12.93 -4.28
CA ILE A 140 1.68 -13.21 -3.06
C ILE A 140 2.50 -14.13 -2.16
N THR A 141 3.08 -13.53 -1.12
CA THR A 141 3.65 -14.24 0.02
C THR A 141 2.51 -14.87 0.81
N ILE A 142 2.46 -16.20 0.90
CA ILE A 142 1.70 -16.92 1.91
C ILE A 142 2.68 -17.89 2.57
N ASP A 143 2.66 -17.93 3.89
CA ASP A 143 3.59 -18.68 4.74
C ASP A 143 3.61 -20.18 4.36
N GLY A 144 4.73 -20.67 3.80
CA GLY A 144 5.00 -22.11 3.65
C GLY A 144 5.30 -22.72 2.26
N GLY A 145 5.41 -21.97 1.14
CA GLY A 145 5.64 -22.61 -0.16
C GLY A 145 6.31 -21.76 -1.25
N MET A 146 7.45 -22.29 -1.74
CA MET A 146 8.24 -22.03 -2.96
C MET A 146 8.22 -20.63 -3.64
N LEU A 147 9.42 -20.05 -3.74
CA LEU A 147 9.76 -18.89 -4.59
C LEU A 147 9.78 -19.28 -6.08
N ILE A 148 9.09 -18.54 -6.94
CA ILE A 148 9.38 -18.53 -8.39
C ILE A 148 9.78 -17.11 -8.76
N THR A 149 11.03 -16.95 -9.24
CA THR A 149 11.62 -15.66 -9.60
C THR A 149 11.44 -15.43 -11.10
N VAL A 150 10.89 -14.28 -11.51
CA VAL A 150 10.95 -13.86 -12.92
C VAL A 150 12.31 -13.19 -13.17
N PRO A 151 13.03 -13.52 -14.26
CA PRO A 151 14.32 -12.88 -14.57
C PRO A 151 14.17 -11.37 -14.74
N ARG A 152 15.06 -10.62 -14.09
CA ARG A 152 15.13 -9.15 -14.11
C ARG A 152 15.32 -8.54 -15.52
N GLU A 153 15.67 -9.37 -16.49
CA GLU A 153 16.13 -8.98 -17.84
C GLU A 153 14.98 -8.56 -18.78
N GLU A 154 13.73 -8.93 -18.48
CA GLU A 154 12.56 -8.55 -19.28
C GLU A 154 11.86 -7.28 -18.78
N TRP A 155 12.36 -6.68 -17.70
CA TRP A 155 11.81 -5.46 -17.11
C TRP A 155 12.42 -4.20 -17.74
N GLN A 156 11.72 -3.60 -18.69
CA GLN A 156 12.01 -2.24 -19.14
C GLN A 156 10.99 -1.26 -18.55
N PRO A 157 11.40 -0.28 -17.73
CA PRO A 157 10.49 0.78 -17.30
C PRO A 157 10.02 1.57 -18.53
N VAL A 158 8.74 1.43 -18.87
CA VAL A 158 8.16 1.98 -20.12
C VAL A 158 8.09 3.52 -20.09
N VAL A 159 8.27 4.16 -18.94
CA VAL A 159 8.27 5.62 -18.80
C VAL A 159 9.29 6.03 -17.72
N PRO A 160 10.18 7.01 -17.96
CA PRO A 160 10.97 7.59 -16.89
C PRO A 160 10.03 8.21 -15.85
N VAL A 161 10.09 7.72 -14.61
CA VAL A 161 9.38 8.34 -13.48
C VAL A 161 9.97 9.74 -13.32
N PRO A 162 9.17 10.81 -13.38
CA PRO A 162 9.68 12.14 -13.15
C PRO A 162 10.33 12.19 -11.76
N GLU A 163 11.54 12.74 -11.69
CA GLU A 163 12.25 12.91 -10.44
C GLU A 163 11.49 13.94 -9.59
N VAL A 164 10.72 13.45 -8.62
CA VAL A 164 9.95 14.33 -7.74
C VAL A 164 10.84 14.79 -6.59
N SER A 165 10.98 16.11 -6.46
CA SER A 165 11.63 16.72 -5.30
C SER A 165 10.74 16.62 -4.06
N TRP A 166 11.27 16.01 -3.00
CA TRP A 166 10.62 15.90 -1.69
C TRP A 166 10.89 17.10 -0.77
N VAL A 167 11.73 18.04 -1.22
CA VAL A 167 12.13 19.22 -0.43
C VAL A 167 10.91 20.03 0.05
N PRO A 168 9.89 20.32 -0.79
CA PRO A 168 8.73 21.08 -0.34
C PRO A 168 7.93 20.36 0.76
N LEU A 169 7.85 19.03 0.71
CA LEU A 169 7.21 18.24 1.76
C LEU A 169 7.97 18.38 3.07
N MET A 170 9.28 18.16 3.06
CA MET A 170 10.11 18.22 4.26
C MET A 170 10.11 19.62 4.90
N GLU A 171 10.16 20.68 4.09
CA GLU A 171 10.06 22.07 4.58
C GLU A 171 8.73 22.37 5.25
N VAL A 172 7.63 21.81 4.75
CA VAL A 172 6.31 21.98 5.36
C VAL A 172 6.23 21.16 6.64
N LEU A 173 6.66 19.90 6.63
CA LEU A 173 6.62 19.03 7.81
C LEU A 173 7.47 19.60 8.97
N ALA A 174 8.63 20.17 8.67
CA ALA A 174 9.48 20.82 9.68
C ALA A 174 8.85 22.05 10.35
N LYS A 175 7.81 22.66 9.75
CA LYS A 175 7.07 23.80 10.33
C LYS A 175 5.83 23.37 11.13
N LEU A 176 5.57 22.07 11.21
CA LEU A 176 4.42 21.49 11.93
C LEU A 176 4.79 20.97 13.32
N GLU A 177 6.10 20.83 13.62
CA GLU A 177 6.65 20.58 14.96
C GLU A 177 6.65 21.83 15.84
#